data_AF-A0A318JZB9-F1
#
_entry.id   AF-A0A318JZB9-F1
#
_cell.length_a   1.000
_cell.length_b   1.000
_cell.length_c   1.000
_cell.angle_alpha   90.00
_cell.angle_beta   90.00
_cell.angle_gamma   90.00
#
_symmetry.space_group_name_H-M   'P 1'
#
loop_
_entity.id
_entity.type
_entity.pdbx_description
1 polymer ?
#
loop_
_entity_poly.entity_id
_entity_poly.type
_entity_poly.pdbx_seq_one_letter_code
_entity_poly.pdbx_strand_id
1 'polypeptide(L)'
;MLTEAVIFRHRDMFAYADLALKTCPHLVNVVHRRFPMVFIDEMQDTSWEQESFLNRIFDSKSVMQRFGDIDQKILSDEEGAEFLTFPRSEYGSIGTSKRFGTAIAAAVESVRVNGDAVIGEGVTTHPPVLLLYSTANVTKVVSHYGRSFLAHYPVGPRAGQVERACTGAGWLV
;
A
#
# COMPACT_ATOMS: atom_id res chain seq x y z
N MET A 1 4.70 -24.67 23.29
CA MET A 1 4.47 -23.28 22.81
C MET A 1 5.06 -23.16 21.40
N LEU A 2 4.49 -22.39 20.44
CA LEU A 2 4.99 -22.35 19.03
C LEU A 2 6.49 -21.99 18.92
N THR A 3 6.98 -21.15 19.83
CA THR A 3 8.38 -20.72 19.92
C THR A 3 9.34 -21.84 20.30
N GLU A 4 8.91 -22.85 21.06
CA GLU A 4 9.71 -24.04 21.39
C GLU A 4 9.92 -24.92 20.16
N ALA A 5 9.02 -24.83 19.17
CA ALA A 5 9.15 -25.47 17.87
C ALA A 5 9.86 -24.60 16.83
N VAL A 6 10.41 -23.43 17.22
CA VAL A 6 11.05 -22.45 16.32
C VAL A 6 10.08 -21.93 15.24
N ILE A 7 8.79 -21.87 15.56
CA ILE A 7 7.75 -21.31 14.70
C ILE A 7 7.40 -19.93 15.22
N PHE A 8 7.53 -18.93 14.35
CA PHE A 8 7.23 -17.55 14.66
C PHE A 8 6.15 -16.99 13.74
N ARG A 9 5.19 -16.26 14.32
CA ARG A 9 4.20 -15.49 13.58
C ARG A 9 4.72 -14.07 13.36
N HIS A 10 4.08 -13.35 12.44
CA HIS A 10 4.39 -11.94 12.18
C HIS A 10 4.42 -11.09 13.45
N ARG A 11 3.42 -11.21 14.32
CA ARG A 11 3.38 -10.45 15.59
C ARG A 11 4.54 -10.77 16.54
N ASP A 12 5.06 -12.01 16.48
CA ASP A 12 6.14 -12.42 17.36
C ASP A 12 7.45 -11.68 16.97
N MET A 13 7.66 -11.37 15.69
CA MET A 13 8.81 -10.57 15.23
C MET A 13 8.84 -9.17 15.84
N PHE A 14 7.70 -8.48 15.91
CA PHE A 14 7.60 -7.17 16.55
C PHE A 14 7.87 -7.26 18.06
N ALA A 15 7.34 -8.29 18.73
CA ALA A 15 7.59 -8.52 20.15
C ALA A 15 9.08 -8.77 20.45
N TYR A 16 9.77 -9.58 19.63
CA TYR A 16 11.20 -9.81 19.79
C TYR A 16 12.03 -8.56 19.50
N ALA A 17 11.65 -7.78 18.49
CA ALA A 17 12.33 -6.54 18.18
C ALA A 17 12.16 -5.52 19.31
N ASP A 18 10.96 -5.38 19.87
CA ASP A 18 10.70 -4.55 21.05
C ASP A 18 11.50 -5.01 22.28
N LEU A 19 11.54 -6.32 22.54
CA LEU A 19 12.37 -6.88 23.62
C LEU A 19 13.85 -6.57 23.41
N ALA A 20 14.38 -6.75 22.19
CA ALA A 20 15.78 -6.47 21.88
C ALA A 20 16.14 -5.00 22.13
N LEU A 21 15.26 -4.06 21.75
CA LEU A 21 15.46 -2.64 21.99
C LEU A 21 15.39 -2.28 23.48
N LYS A 22 14.50 -2.94 24.24
CA LYS A 22 14.40 -2.76 25.70
C LYS A 22 15.64 -3.30 26.43
N THR A 23 16.13 -4.47 26.04
CA THR A 23 17.32 -5.10 26.64
C THR A 23 18.61 -4.38 26.25
N CYS A 24 18.68 -3.89 25.01
CA CYS A 24 19.87 -3.24 24.45
C CYS A 24 19.51 -1.89 23.82
N PRO A 25 19.27 -0.82 24.60
CA PRO A 25 18.84 0.47 24.08
C PRO A 25 19.79 1.10 23.04
N HIS A 26 21.09 0.78 23.13
CA HIS A 26 22.09 1.24 22.16
C HIS A 26 21.86 0.71 20.73
N LEU A 27 21.06 -0.36 20.54
CA LEU A 27 20.71 -0.88 19.23
C LEU A 27 20.01 0.16 18.36
N VAL A 28 19.23 1.08 18.95
CA VAL A 28 18.61 2.18 18.20
C VAL A 28 19.68 3.00 17.46
N ASN A 29 20.81 3.31 18.12
CA ASN A 29 21.90 4.04 17.46
C ASN A 29 22.57 3.22 16.35
N VAL A 30 22.66 1.89 16.50
CA VAL A 30 23.20 1.00 15.47
C VAL A 30 22.27 0.98 14.26
N VAL A 31 20.96 0.87 14.49
CA VAL A 31 19.92 0.88 13.45
C VAL A 31 19.95 2.19 12.67
N HIS A 32 20.02 3.34 13.34
CA HIS A 32 20.13 4.63 12.67
C HIS A 32 21.37 4.77 11.79
N ARG A 33 22.53 4.28 12.27
CA ARG A 33 23.76 4.30 11.47
C ARG A 33 23.65 3.42 10.22
N ARG A 34 22.91 2.31 10.32
CA ARG A 34 22.67 1.39 9.21
C ARG A 34 21.63 1.91 8.23
N PHE A 35 20.59 2.56 8.75
CA PHE A 35 19.45 3.07 7.99
C PHE A 35 19.24 4.56 8.28
N PRO A 36 20.12 5.43 7.76
CA PRO A 36 19.98 6.88 7.92
C PRO A 36 18.77 7.42 7.13
N MET A 37 18.30 6.68 6.13
CA MET A 37 17.07 6.95 5.38
C MET A 37 16.21 5.68 5.32
N VAL A 38 14.91 5.84 5.51
CA VAL A 38 13.91 4.77 5.47
C VAL A 38 12.75 5.20 4.59
N PHE A 39 12.36 4.35 3.66
CA PHE A 39 11.20 4.54 2.81
C PHE A 39 10.18 3.47 3.16
N ILE A 40 8.95 3.89 3.45
CA ILE A 40 7.86 3.00 3.80
C ILE A 40 6.80 3.17 2.74
N ASP A 41 6.49 2.06 2.09
CA ASP A 41 5.48 1.98 1.05
C ASP A 41 4.17 1.43 1.64
N GLU A 42 3.05 1.71 1.00
CA GLU A 42 1.70 1.28 1.45
C GLU A 42 1.39 1.67 2.92
N MET A 43 1.78 2.88 3.32
CA MET A 43 1.64 3.35 4.69
C MET A 43 0.17 3.37 5.18
N GLN A 44 -0.81 3.44 4.27
CA GLN A 44 -2.23 3.36 4.61
C GLN A 44 -2.66 2.02 5.23
N ASP A 45 -1.92 0.95 4.96
CA ASP A 45 -2.18 -0.42 5.47
C ASP A 45 -1.29 -0.77 6.67
N THR A 46 -0.58 0.21 7.23
CA THR A 46 0.25 0.04 8.43
C THR A 46 -0.58 0.21 9.69
N SER A 47 -0.52 -0.76 10.61
CA SER A 47 -1.24 -0.67 11.88
C SER A 47 -0.61 0.32 12.86
N TRP A 48 -1.38 0.73 13.87
CA TRP A 48 -0.89 1.63 14.90
C TRP A 48 0.35 1.08 15.61
N GLU A 49 0.38 -0.21 15.96
CA GLU A 49 1.55 -0.82 16.62
C GLU A 49 2.79 -0.76 15.72
N GLN A 50 2.61 -0.96 14.42
CA GLN A 50 3.69 -0.88 13.45
C GLN A 50 4.19 0.55 13.30
N GLU A 51 3.29 1.52 13.11
CA GLU A 51 3.66 2.94 12.99
C GLU A 51 4.34 3.46 14.27
N SER A 52 3.78 3.15 15.44
CA SER A 52 4.35 3.53 16.74
C SER A 52 5.76 2.94 16.93
N PHE A 53 5.95 1.69 16.54
CA PHE A 53 7.26 1.02 16.59
C PHE A 53 8.27 1.69 15.65
N LEU A 54 7.86 1.99 14.40
CA LEU A 54 8.68 2.68 13.41
C LEU A 54 9.07 4.09 13.87
N ASN A 55 8.12 4.86 14.42
CA ASN A 55 8.36 6.19 14.97
C ASN A 55 9.43 6.16 16.06
N ARG A 56 9.30 5.23 17.01
CA ARG A 56 10.26 5.09 18.11
C ARG A 56 11.67 4.77 17.62
N ILE A 57 11.79 4.02 16.54
CA ILE A 57 13.10 3.64 15.99
C ILE A 57 13.67 4.73 15.10
N PHE A 58 12.89 5.37 14.23
CA PHE A 58 13.43 6.15 13.12
C PHE A 58 13.22 7.67 13.22
N ASP A 59 12.13 8.15 13.84
CA ASP A 59 11.77 9.59 13.79
C ASP A 59 12.84 10.53 14.39
N SER A 60 13.70 10.02 15.28
CA SER A 60 14.66 10.88 16.00
C SER A 60 15.97 11.16 15.26
N LYS A 61 16.46 10.25 14.41
CA LYS A 61 17.79 10.35 13.78
C LYS A 61 17.88 9.81 12.35
N SER A 62 16.80 9.28 11.80
CA SER A 62 16.73 8.85 10.41
C SER A 62 15.73 9.72 9.66
N VAL A 63 15.97 9.95 8.37
CA VAL A 63 14.96 10.55 7.50
C VAL A 63 14.00 9.44 7.08
N MET A 64 12.74 9.53 7.54
CA MET A 64 11.71 8.57 7.17
C MET A 64 10.72 9.21 6.17
N GLN A 65 10.65 8.65 4.97
CA GLN A 65 9.66 8.99 3.96
C GLN A 65 8.57 7.92 3.92
N ARG A 66 7.32 8.36 3.82
CA ARG A 66 6.14 7.50 3.85
C ARG A 66 5.34 7.74 2.59
N PHE A 67 5.07 6.68 1.87
CA PHE A 67 4.28 6.66 0.64
C PHE A 67 3.04 5.81 0.86
N GLY A 68 1.97 6.19 0.20
CA GLY A 68 0.70 5.50 0.32
C GLY A 68 -0.44 6.38 -0.16
N ASP A 69 -1.62 5.78 -0.21
CA ASP A 69 -2.85 6.42 -0.63
C ASP A 69 -3.99 6.02 0.32
N ILE A 70 -4.53 7.00 1.04
CA ILE A 70 -5.60 6.78 2.02
C ILE A 70 -6.91 6.31 1.38
N ASP A 71 -7.15 6.63 0.11
CA ASP A 71 -8.33 6.15 -0.62
C ASP A 71 -8.21 4.66 -1.00
N GLN A 72 -7.05 4.05 -0.78
CA GLN A 72 -6.79 2.62 -0.98
C GLN A 72 -6.79 1.80 0.30
N LYS A 73 -7.09 2.40 1.44
CA LYS A 73 -7.13 1.63 2.69
C LYS A 73 -8.23 0.58 2.61
N ILE A 74 -7.84 -0.69 2.61
CA ILE A 74 -8.76 -1.84 2.54
C ILE A 74 -8.93 -2.55 3.90
N LEU A 75 -8.09 -2.24 4.88
CA LEU A 75 -8.16 -2.75 6.24
C LEU A 75 -8.89 -1.73 7.12
N SER A 76 -10.10 -2.04 7.59
CA SER A 76 -11.01 -1.05 8.20
C SER A 76 -11.23 -1.19 9.71
N ASP A 77 -10.67 -2.20 10.38
CA ASP A 77 -10.89 -2.46 11.81
C ASP A 77 -9.56 -2.78 12.52
N GLU A 78 -8.81 -1.74 12.86
CA GLU A 78 -7.57 -1.87 13.64
C GLU A 78 -7.67 -1.08 14.95
N GLU A 79 -7.25 -1.71 16.03
CA GLU A 79 -7.19 -1.08 17.35
C GLU A 79 -6.18 0.08 17.33
N GLY A 80 -6.58 1.25 17.84
CA GLY A 80 -5.73 2.44 17.86
C GLY A 80 -5.59 3.16 16.51
N ALA A 81 -6.44 2.87 15.52
CA ALA A 81 -6.44 3.55 14.23
C ALA A 81 -6.57 5.09 14.34
N GLU A 82 -7.18 5.61 15.41
CA GLU A 82 -7.28 7.04 15.73
C GLU A 82 -5.93 7.70 16.05
N PHE A 83 -4.91 6.90 16.38
CA PHE A 83 -3.56 7.39 16.66
C PHE A 83 -2.65 7.37 15.42
N LEU A 84 -3.12 6.85 14.29
CA LEU A 84 -2.34 6.83 13.05
C LEU A 84 -2.04 8.27 12.60
N THR A 85 -0.81 8.51 12.15
CA THR A 85 -0.35 9.85 11.76
C THR A 85 -0.10 10.00 10.26
N PHE A 86 -0.50 9.01 9.45
CA PHE A 86 -0.40 9.07 8.00
C PHE A 86 -1.71 9.57 7.35
N PRO A 87 -1.66 10.56 6.44
CA PRO A 87 -0.51 11.40 6.11
C PRO A 87 -0.20 12.43 7.21
N ARG A 88 1.09 12.76 7.39
CA ARG A 88 1.51 13.86 8.28
C ARG A 88 1.19 15.21 7.62
N SER A 89 1.07 16.28 8.41
CA SER A 89 0.94 17.65 7.87
C SER A 89 2.09 17.98 6.91
N GLU A 90 1.83 18.85 5.93
CA GLU A 90 2.82 19.27 4.92
C GLU A 90 3.31 18.12 4.00
N TYR A 91 2.47 17.12 3.77
CA TYR A 91 2.76 16.06 2.80
C TYR A 91 2.73 16.60 1.36
N GLY A 92 3.58 16.01 0.50
CA GLY A 92 3.49 16.21 -0.95
C GLY A 92 2.54 15.20 -1.57
N SER A 93 1.79 15.62 -2.59
CA SER A 93 0.88 14.76 -3.36
C SER A 93 1.40 14.52 -4.77
N ILE A 94 1.03 13.38 -5.35
CA ILE A 94 1.23 13.06 -6.76
C ILE A 94 -0.15 12.83 -7.36
N GLY A 95 -0.69 13.85 -8.03
CA GLY A 95 -2.02 13.76 -8.67
C GLY A 95 -1.99 13.14 -10.07
N THR A 96 -0.83 13.04 -10.71
CA THR A 96 -0.73 12.53 -12.09
C THR A 96 -0.58 11.01 -12.13
N SER A 97 -1.27 10.38 -13.07
CA SER A 97 -1.20 8.94 -13.33
C SER A 97 -0.72 8.68 -14.74
N LYS A 98 0.38 7.93 -14.87
CA LYS A 98 0.86 7.42 -16.17
C LYS A 98 0.16 6.14 -16.61
N ARG A 99 -0.62 5.51 -15.72
CA ARG A 99 -1.25 4.20 -15.95
C ARG A 99 -2.49 4.25 -16.82
N PHE A 100 -3.23 5.36 -16.78
CA PHE A 100 -4.48 5.50 -17.51
C PHE A 100 -4.72 6.96 -17.92
N GLY A 101 -5.58 7.15 -18.90
CA GLY A 101 -5.95 8.49 -19.38
C GLY A 101 -7.17 9.09 -18.69
N THR A 102 -7.52 10.29 -19.13
CA THR A 102 -8.54 11.16 -18.51
C THR A 102 -9.90 10.50 -18.25
N ALA A 103 -10.32 9.53 -19.06
CA ALA A 103 -11.59 8.84 -18.87
C ALA A 103 -11.64 8.02 -17.57
N ILE A 104 -10.56 7.28 -17.26
CA ILE A 104 -10.46 6.53 -16.00
C ILE A 104 -10.22 7.50 -14.84
N ALA A 105 -9.43 8.56 -15.06
CA ALA A 105 -9.22 9.61 -14.05
C ALA A 105 -10.53 10.23 -13.57
N ALA A 106 -11.41 10.61 -14.50
CA ALA A 106 -12.73 11.18 -14.19
C ALA A 106 -13.63 10.19 -13.43
N ALA A 107 -13.57 8.89 -13.77
CA ALA A 107 -14.33 7.87 -13.05
C ALA A 107 -13.82 7.69 -11.61
N VAL A 108 -12.50 7.66 -11.42
CA VAL A 108 -11.87 7.54 -10.10
C VAL A 108 -12.17 8.77 -9.24
N GLU A 109 -12.07 9.98 -9.81
CA GLU A 109 -12.38 11.23 -9.13
C GLU A 109 -13.82 11.22 -8.55
N SER A 110 -14.77 10.59 -9.26
CA SER A 110 -16.17 10.54 -8.82
C SER A 110 -16.44 9.67 -7.59
N VAL A 111 -15.51 8.79 -7.21
CA VAL A 111 -15.65 7.87 -6.07
C VAL A 111 -14.64 8.12 -4.95
N ARG A 112 -13.80 9.13 -5.11
CA ARG A 112 -12.71 9.43 -4.18
C ARG A 112 -13.21 10.15 -2.94
N VAL A 113 -12.51 9.96 -1.81
CA VAL A 113 -12.89 10.57 -0.53
C VAL A 113 -12.02 11.79 -0.20
N ASN A 114 -10.71 11.75 -0.49
CA ASN A 114 -9.77 12.81 -0.07
C ASN A 114 -8.69 13.13 -1.11
N GLY A 115 -8.09 14.33 -1.06
CA GLY A 115 -6.84 14.68 -1.76
C GLY A 115 -6.98 15.44 -3.09
N ASP A 116 -5.86 15.70 -3.77
CA ASP A 116 -5.78 16.54 -4.97
C ASP A 116 -6.21 15.81 -6.25
N ALA A 117 -6.93 16.49 -7.15
CA ALA A 117 -7.50 15.91 -8.37
C ALA A 117 -6.58 14.91 -9.11
N VAL A 118 -7.15 13.78 -9.52
CA VAL A 118 -6.45 12.74 -10.29
C VAL A 118 -6.37 13.13 -11.76
N ILE A 119 -5.15 13.25 -12.30
CA ILE A 119 -4.87 13.63 -13.68
C ILE A 119 -4.35 12.40 -14.45
N GLY A 120 -5.16 11.86 -15.36
CA GLY A 120 -4.76 10.74 -16.20
C GLY A 120 -3.96 11.19 -17.43
N GLU A 121 -2.68 10.86 -17.47
CA GLU A 121 -1.75 11.16 -18.57
C GLU A 121 -1.41 9.92 -19.42
N GLY A 122 -1.91 8.75 -19.02
CA GLY A 122 -1.77 7.51 -19.78
C GLY A 122 -2.64 7.50 -21.05
N VAL A 123 -2.39 6.52 -21.92
CA VAL A 123 -3.22 6.33 -23.12
C VAL A 123 -4.58 5.76 -22.72
N THR A 124 -5.65 6.41 -23.18
CA THR A 124 -7.01 5.86 -23.03
C THR A 124 -7.26 4.84 -24.13
N THR A 125 -7.07 3.55 -23.82
CA THR A 125 -7.29 2.46 -24.79
C THR A 125 -8.69 1.87 -24.68
N HIS A 126 -9.32 1.92 -23.50
CA HIS A 126 -10.61 1.30 -23.20
C HIS A 126 -11.46 2.19 -22.29
N PRO A 127 -12.81 2.11 -22.36
CA PRO A 127 -13.67 2.79 -21.41
C PRO A 127 -13.47 2.23 -19.99
N PRO A 128 -13.66 3.04 -18.93
CA PRO A 128 -13.62 2.56 -17.55
C PRO A 128 -14.66 1.46 -17.31
N VAL A 129 -14.27 0.40 -16.59
CA VAL A 129 -15.15 -0.72 -16.22
C VAL A 129 -15.23 -0.82 -14.71
N LEU A 130 -16.44 -0.71 -14.15
CA LEU A 130 -16.71 -0.92 -12.73
C LEU A 130 -17.31 -2.31 -12.51
N LEU A 131 -16.63 -3.14 -11.70
CA LEU A 131 -17.13 -4.46 -11.31
C LEU A 131 -17.89 -4.37 -9.99
N LEU A 132 -19.22 -4.40 -10.07
CA LEU A 132 -20.10 -4.45 -8.90
C LEU A 132 -20.39 -5.91 -8.53
N TYR A 133 -20.21 -6.24 -7.25
CA TYR A 133 -20.44 -7.59 -6.73
C TYR A 133 -20.94 -7.55 -5.28
N SER A 134 -21.67 -8.58 -4.86
CA SER A 134 -22.03 -8.79 -3.46
C SER A 134 -20.93 -9.54 -2.72
N THR A 135 -20.83 -9.39 -1.40
CA THR A 135 -19.82 -10.06 -0.56
C THR A 135 -19.76 -11.58 -0.79
N ALA A 136 -20.91 -12.22 -1.00
CA ALA A 136 -21.00 -13.66 -1.30
C ALA A 136 -20.30 -14.07 -2.62
N ASN A 137 -20.02 -13.13 -3.51
CA ASN A 137 -19.41 -13.36 -4.82
C ASN A 137 -17.98 -12.82 -4.95
N VAL A 138 -17.35 -12.35 -3.85
CA VAL A 138 -15.98 -11.80 -3.88
C VAL A 138 -14.98 -12.77 -4.53
N THR A 139 -15.11 -14.07 -4.28
CA THR A 139 -14.24 -15.12 -4.84
C THR A 139 -14.35 -15.25 -6.37
N LYS A 140 -15.40 -14.70 -6.99
CA LYS A 140 -15.64 -14.76 -8.44
C LYS A 140 -15.08 -13.55 -9.20
N VAL A 141 -14.69 -12.47 -8.50
CA VAL A 141 -14.28 -11.20 -9.11
C VAL A 141 -13.07 -11.39 -10.02
N VAL A 142 -12.01 -12.06 -9.53
CA VAL A 142 -10.78 -12.31 -10.30
C VAL A 142 -11.08 -13.13 -11.56
N SER A 143 -11.89 -14.19 -11.43
CA SER A 143 -12.26 -15.04 -12.56
C SER A 143 -13.14 -14.30 -13.59
N HIS A 144 -14.02 -13.40 -13.14
CA HIS A 144 -14.82 -12.56 -14.03
C HIS A 144 -13.93 -11.54 -14.77
N TYR A 145 -13.06 -10.84 -14.05
CA TYR A 145 -12.08 -9.93 -14.63
C TYR A 145 -11.23 -10.61 -15.71
N GLY A 146 -10.68 -11.79 -15.42
CA GLY A 146 -9.86 -12.54 -16.38
C GLY A 146 -10.61 -12.88 -17.67
N ARG A 147 -11.88 -13.29 -17.58
CA ARG A 147 -12.73 -13.52 -18.77
C ARG A 147 -12.98 -12.25 -19.55
N SER A 148 -13.31 -11.15 -18.87
CA SER A 148 -13.52 -9.85 -19.51
C SER A 148 -12.25 -9.34 -20.19
N PHE A 149 -11.09 -9.53 -19.57
CA PHE A 149 -9.80 -9.18 -20.15
C PHE A 149 -9.53 -9.97 -21.44
N LEU A 150 -9.67 -11.30 -21.41
CA LEU A 150 -9.44 -12.15 -22.58
C LEU A 150 -10.41 -11.88 -23.74
N ALA A 151 -11.63 -11.46 -23.44
CA ALA A 151 -12.60 -11.05 -24.47
C ALA A 151 -12.15 -9.79 -25.24
N HIS A 152 -11.46 -8.86 -24.57
CA HIS A 152 -10.95 -7.63 -25.18
C HIS A 152 -9.52 -7.78 -25.75
N TYR A 153 -8.74 -8.73 -25.22
CA TYR A 153 -7.37 -9.03 -25.65
C TYR A 153 -7.22 -10.52 -26.02
N PRO A 154 -7.83 -10.97 -27.14
CA PRO A 154 -7.83 -12.39 -27.53
C PRO A 154 -6.46 -12.89 -27.98
N VAL A 155 -5.56 -11.99 -28.38
CA VAL A 155 -4.15 -12.29 -28.64
C VAL A 155 -3.39 -11.91 -27.38
N GLY A 156 -2.89 -12.89 -26.64
CA GLY A 156 -2.13 -12.66 -25.41
C GLY A 156 -0.98 -11.67 -25.63
N PRO A 157 -0.53 -10.98 -24.57
CA PRO A 157 0.56 -10.02 -24.70
C PRO A 157 1.78 -10.66 -25.37
N ARG A 158 2.33 -9.98 -26.38
CA ARG A 158 3.60 -10.41 -26.98
C ARG A 158 4.67 -10.41 -25.88
N ALA A 159 5.41 -11.51 -25.77
CA ALA A 159 6.53 -11.61 -24.84
C ALA A 159 7.46 -10.39 -25.04
N GLY A 160 7.57 -9.55 -24.02
CA GLY A 160 8.31 -8.28 -24.05
C GLY A 160 7.47 -7.00 -23.92
N GLN A 161 6.13 -7.06 -23.90
CA GLN A 161 5.26 -5.89 -23.66
C GLN A 161 4.55 -5.86 -22.30
N VAL A 162 4.78 -6.85 -21.45
CA VAL A 162 4.25 -6.85 -20.07
C VAL A 162 5.42 -6.71 -19.12
N GLU A 163 5.71 -5.46 -18.73
CA GLU A 163 6.62 -5.21 -17.61
C GLU A 163 5.91 -5.33 -16.26
N ARG A 164 4.56 -5.27 -16.21
CA ARG A 164 3.73 -5.52 -15.02
C ARG A 164 2.26 -5.66 -15.40
N ALA A 165 1.63 -6.77 -15.06
CA ALA A 165 0.18 -6.83 -14.88
C ALA A 165 -0.05 -6.74 -13.36
N CYS A 166 -0.13 -5.52 -12.82
CA CYS A 166 -0.44 -5.32 -11.41
C CYS A 166 -1.89 -5.73 -11.17
N THR A 167 -2.08 -6.94 -10.66
CA THR A 167 -3.30 -7.35 -9.98
C THR A 167 -3.33 -6.66 -8.63
N GLY A 168 -3.95 -5.50 -8.62
CA GLY A 168 -4.07 -4.66 -7.43
C GLY A 168 -4.21 -3.23 -7.91
N ALA A 169 -5.36 -2.63 -7.60
CA ALA A 169 -5.41 -1.20 -7.46
C ALA A 169 -4.48 -0.86 -6.29
N GLY A 170 -3.18 -0.81 -6.57
CA GLY A 170 -2.17 -0.11 -5.79
C GLY A 170 -1.86 1.14 -6.61
N TRP A 171 -2.20 2.31 -6.09
CA TRP A 171 -1.99 3.61 -6.69
C TRP A 171 -0.52 3.98 -6.54
N LEU A 172 0.39 3.08 -6.90
CA LEU A 172 1.81 3.27 -6.68
C LEU A 172 2.49 3.76 -7.95
N VAL A 173 2.56 5.09 -8.08
CA VAL A 173 3.43 5.89 -8.99
C VAL A 173 3.18 5.74 -10.50
#